data_AF-A0A7C3L931-F1
#
_entry.id   AF-A0A7C3L931-F1
#
_cell.length_a   1.000
_cell.length_b   1.000
_cell.length_c   1.000
_cell.angle_alpha   90.00
_cell.angle_beta   90.00
_cell.angle_gamma   90.00
#
_symmetry.space_group_name_H-M   'P 1'
#
loop_
_entity.id
_entity.type
_entity.pdbx_description
1 polymer ?
#
loop_
_entity_poly.entity_id
_entity_poly.type
_entity_poly.pdbx_seq_one_letter_code
_entity_poly.pdbx_strand_id
1 'polypeptide(L)'
;MNIDEIFELYRSKFVLAYTDYLSLTTSKPEQILIEESNILSHLSQYFNSGISCQSRENNLLKAHNHLIRATLDLHKLTWADLRQKLDGLIISDSKSRLCFNSPEHEVLKEYAQFIELAKDARNYEMQNIGDRPEDTIEHYEKVNQIGFQLLQKFDTVKHSRITSFTNIIRTREFFWGVAASLVAAGIIALL
;
A
#
# COMPACT_ATOMS: atom_id res chain seq x y z
N MET A 1 -32.26 3.84 0.10
CA MET A 1 -30.97 4.13 0.73
C MET A 1 -31.21 5.02 1.94
N ASN A 2 -30.72 4.61 3.11
CA ASN A 2 -30.86 5.33 4.38
C ASN A 2 -29.53 5.99 4.77
N ILE A 3 -29.56 7.08 5.53
CA ILE A 3 -28.36 7.71 6.07
C ILE A 3 -27.56 6.76 6.98
N ASP A 4 -28.25 5.84 7.67
CA ASP A 4 -27.60 4.82 8.49
C ASP A 4 -26.70 3.89 7.66
N GLU A 5 -27.06 3.60 6.40
CA GLU A 5 -26.25 2.77 5.49
C GLU A 5 -24.92 3.48 5.16
N ILE A 6 -24.94 4.81 5.00
CA ILE A 6 -23.71 5.60 4.80
C ILE A 6 -22.82 5.55 6.04
N PHE A 7 -23.41 5.72 7.23
CA PHE A 7 -22.63 5.67 8.46
C PHE A 7 -22.05 4.27 8.73
N GLU A 8 -22.78 3.21 8.37
CA GLU A 8 -22.28 1.86 8.48
C GLU A 8 -21.12 1.63 7.51
N LEU A 9 -21.24 2.01 6.24
CA LEU A 9 -20.13 1.93 5.27
C LEU A 9 -18.91 2.73 5.74
N TYR A 10 -19.13 3.93 6.30
CA TYR A 10 -18.07 4.78 6.81
C TYR A 10 -17.29 4.08 7.93
N ARG A 11 -17.98 3.54 8.94
CA ARG A 11 -17.34 2.92 10.12
C ARG A 11 -16.72 1.56 9.79
N SER A 12 -17.45 0.73 9.04
CA SER A 12 -17.07 -0.66 8.80
C SER A 12 -16.03 -0.84 7.69
N LYS A 13 -15.97 0.08 6.72
CA LYS A 13 -15.06 -0.03 5.56
C LYS A 13 -14.11 1.16 5.44
N PHE A 14 -14.63 2.39 5.33
CA PHE A 14 -13.80 3.56 5.04
C PHE A 14 -12.75 3.83 6.11
N VAL A 15 -13.14 3.85 7.39
CA VAL A 15 -12.22 4.14 8.51
C VAL A 15 -11.08 3.12 8.58
N LEU A 16 -11.37 1.84 8.31
CA LEU A 16 -10.36 0.78 8.28
C LEU A 16 -9.38 1.00 7.11
N ALA A 17 -9.91 1.17 5.90
CA ALA A 17 -9.10 1.43 4.71
C ALA A 17 -8.21 2.68 4.85
N TYR A 18 -8.76 3.74 5.47
CA TYR A 18 -8.03 4.98 5.73
C TYR A 18 -6.91 4.79 6.74
N THR A 19 -7.17 4.05 7.82
CA THR A 19 -6.18 3.77 8.86
C THR A 19 -5.05 2.89 8.34
N ASP A 20 -5.38 1.86 7.55
CA ASP A 20 -4.40 0.99 6.89
C ASP A 20 -3.47 1.81 5.99
N TYR A 21 -4.03 2.68 5.15
CA TYR A 21 -3.23 3.57 4.29
C TYR A 21 -2.30 4.47 5.10
N LEU A 22 -2.84 5.16 6.12
CA LEU A 22 -2.04 6.05 6.97
C LEU A 22 -0.92 5.32 7.71
N SER A 23 -1.15 4.07 8.13
CA SER A 23 -0.13 3.26 8.79
C SER A 23 1.08 2.96 7.89
N LEU A 24 0.87 2.96 6.56
CA LEU A 24 1.92 2.68 5.57
C LEU A 24 2.68 3.92 5.10
N THR A 25 1.99 5.05 4.95
CA THR A 25 2.49 6.25 4.27
C THR A 25 2.70 7.45 5.18
N THR A 26 2.01 7.51 6.33
CA THR A 26 1.92 8.67 7.24
C THR A 26 1.41 9.95 6.59
N SER A 27 0.87 9.88 5.36
CA SER A 27 0.44 11.04 4.58
C SER A 27 -1.04 10.94 4.22
N LYS A 28 -1.73 12.08 4.17
CA LYS A 28 -3.13 12.15 3.73
C LYS A 28 -3.15 12.33 2.22
N PRO A 29 -3.79 11.43 1.46
CA PRO A 29 -3.85 11.55 0.02
C PRO A 29 -4.85 12.65 -0.38
N GLU A 30 -4.41 13.62 -1.18
CA GLU A 30 -5.20 14.80 -1.55
C GLU A 30 -6.55 14.43 -2.18
N GLN A 31 -6.55 13.42 -3.06
CA GLN A 31 -7.77 12.91 -3.68
C GLN A 31 -8.83 12.49 -2.66
N ILE A 32 -8.41 11.88 -1.54
CA ILE A 32 -9.35 11.44 -0.50
C ILE A 32 -9.90 12.63 0.29
N LEU A 33 -9.09 13.68 0.51
CA LEU A 33 -9.58 14.92 1.13
C LEU A 33 -10.62 15.61 0.24
N ILE A 34 -10.44 15.58 -1.08
CA ILE A 34 -11.42 16.08 -2.04
C ILE A 34 -12.71 15.27 -1.96
N GLU A 35 -12.63 13.94 -1.93
CA GLU A 35 -13.80 13.08 -1.80
C GLU A 35 -14.52 13.28 -0.45
N GLU A 36 -13.81 13.42 0.66
CA GLU A 36 -14.40 13.77 1.98
C GLU A 36 -15.17 15.09 1.93
N SER A 37 -14.62 16.10 1.26
CA SER A 37 -15.28 17.39 1.05
C SER A 37 -16.56 17.25 0.22
N ASN A 38 -16.53 16.43 -0.85
CA ASN A 38 -17.70 16.15 -1.68
C ASN A 38 -18.79 15.42 -0.89
N ILE A 39 -18.42 14.42 -0.08
CA ILE A 39 -19.34 13.69 0.81
C ILE A 39 -20.02 14.67 1.76
N LEU A 40 -19.25 15.52 2.45
CA LEU A 40 -19.77 16.50 3.39
C LEU A 40 -20.71 17.51 2.71
N SER A 41 -20.34 18.01 1.53
CA SER A 41 -21.16 18.93 0.74
C SER A 41 -22.52 18.32 0.41
N HIS A 42 -22.55 17.06 -0.04
CA HIS A 42 -23.78 16.35 -0.33
C HIS A 42 -24.62 16.06 0.93
N LEU A 43 -24.00 15.62 2.03
CA LEU A 43 -24.70 15.43 3.31
C LEU A 43 -25.29 16.74 3.83
N SER A 44 -24.58 17.86 3.69
CA SER A 44 -25.10 19.18 4.05
C SER A 44 -26.35 19.54 3.26
N GLN A 45 -26.40 19.21 1.96
CA GLN A 45 -27.60 19.43 1.14
C GLN A 45 -28.73 18.46 1.51
N TYR A 46 -28.43 17.22 1.90
CA TYR A 46 -29.45 16.28 2.37
C TYR A 46 -30.24 16.83 3.57
N PHE A 47 -29.58 17.53 4.51
CA PHE A 47 -30.24 18.16 5.65
C PHE A 47 -30.85 19.54 5.37
N ASN A 48 -30.72 20.07 4.16
CA ASN A 48 -31.23 21.39 3.80
C ASN A 48 -32.77 21.36 3.67
N SER A 49 -33.45 22.07 4.58
CA SER A 49 -34.92 22.15 4.61
C SER A 49 -35.52 22.86 3.37
N GLY A 50 -34.72 23.68 2.66
CA GLY A 50 -35.15 24.48 1.52
C GLY A 50 -35.13 23.77 0.17
N ILE A 51 -34.67 22.52 0.09
CA ILE A 51 -34.68 21.73 -1.16
C ILE A 51 -35.74 20.62 -1.13
N SER A 52 -36.13 20.15 -2.31
CA SER A 52 -37.13 19.09 -2.47
C SER A 52 -36.67 17.75 -1.88
N CYS A 53 -37.63 16.89 -1.51
CA CYS A 53 -37.35 15.54 -1.00
C CYS A 53 -36.50 14.73 -1.99
N GLN A 54 -36.86 14.77 -3.28
CA GLN A 54 -36.11 14.09 -4.34
C GLN A 54 -34.66 14.62 -4.45
N SER A 55 -34.46 15.93 -4.28
CA SER A 55 -33.11 16.51 -4.27
C SER A 55 -32.30 16.04 -3.05
N ARG A 56 -32.92 15.85 -1.89
CA ARG A 56 -32.24 15.30 -0.71
C ARG A 56 -31.82 13.86 -0.96
N GLU A 57 -32.73 13.01 -1.42
CA GLU A 57 -32.44 11.61 -1.74
C GLU A 57 -31.30 11.47 -2.76
N ASN A 58 -31.29 12.31 -3.79
CA ASN A 58 -30.19 12.34 -4.77
C ASN A 58 -28.85 12.77 -4.14
N ASN A 59 -28.85 13.74 -3.22
CA ASN A 59 -27.64 14.11 -2.51
C ASN A 59 -27.15 12.98 -1.59
N LEU A 60 -28.06 12.27 -0.93
CA LEU A 60 -27.70 11.10 -0.13
C LEU A 60 -26.99 10.05 -1.01
N LEU A 61 -27.58 9.72 -2.18
CA LEU A 61 -26.99 8.79 -3.16
C LEU A 61 -25.60 9.23 -3.62
N LYS A 62 -25.41 10.52 -3.89
CA LYS A 62 -24.10 11.06 -4.26
C LYS A 62 -23.09 10.92 -3.13
N ALA A 63 -23.45 11.28 -1.90
CA ALA A 63 -22.57 11.11 -0.73
C ALA A 63 -22.13 9.66 -0.57
N HIS A 64 -23.05 8.71 -0.70
CA HIS A 64 -22.75 7.28 -0.68
C HIS A 64 -21.76 6.86 -1.79
N ASN A 65 -22.01 7.29 -3.03
CA ASN A 65 -21.13 6.95 -4.16
C ASN A 65 -19.72 7.54 -4.01
N HIS A 66 -19.60 8.76 -3.47
CA HIS A 66 -18.30 9.35 -3.14
C HIS A 66 -17.59 8.58 -2.03
N LEU A 67 -18.31 8.11 -1.00
CA LEU A 67 -17.75 7.29 0.07
C LEU A 67 -17.23 5.94 -0.45
N ILE A 68 -17.98 5.26 -1.31
CA ILE A 68 -17.52 4.02 -1.96
C ILE A 68 -16.25 4.27 -2.76
N ARG A 69 -16.24 5.32 -3.60
CA ARG A 69 -15.07 5.66 -4.42
C ARG A 69 -13.85 5.94 -3.54
N ALA A 70 -13.99 6.76 -2.52
CA ALA A 70 -12.91 7.08 -1.60
C ALA A 70 -12.36 5.81 -0.91
N THR A 71 -13.26 4.93 -0.48
CA THR A 71 -12.88 3.65 0.14
C THR A 71 -12.10 2.75 -0.84
N LEU A 72 -12.60 2.59 -2.06
CA LEU A 72 -11.94 1.79 -3.09
C LEU A 72 -10.57 2.38 -3.49
N ASP A 73 -10.49 3.71 -3.61
CA ASP A 73 -9.24 4.39 -3.93
C ASP A 73 -8.19 4.24 -2.81
N LEU A 74 -8.58 4.31 -1.54
CA LEU A 74 -7.69 4.00 -0.41
C LEU A 74 -7.14 2.58 -0.48
N HIS A 75 -7.98 1.60 -0.81
CA HIS A 75 -7.53 0.23 -0.98
C HIS A 75 -6.52 0.07 -2.13
N LYS A 76 -6.76 0.73 -3.28
CA LYS A 76 -5.84 0.72 -4.42
C LYS A 76 -4.51 1.41 -4.11
N LEU A 77 -4.54 2.54 -3.39
CA LEU A 77 -3.34 3.25 -2.95
C LEU A 77 -2.52 2.38 -1.97
N THR A 78 -3.19 1.77 -0.99
CA THR A 78 -2.57 0.83 -0.04
C THR A 78 -1.89 -0.33 -0.77
N TRP A 79 -2.59 -0.94 -1.74
CA TRP A 79 -2.01 -1.99 -2.58
C TRP A 79 -0.77 -1.51 -3.34
N ALA A 80 -0.82 -0.34 -3.95
CA ALA A 80 0.30 0.23 -4.70
C ALA A 80 1.54 0.43 -3.81
N ASP A 81 1.36 1.00 -2.61
CA ASP A 81 2.44 1.21 -1.64
C ASP A 81 3.00 -0.11 -1.08
N LEU A 82 2.12 -1.07 -0.76
CA LEU A 82 2.52 -2.42 -0.33
C LEU A 82 3.35 -3.10 -1.41
N ARG A 83 2.88 -3.06 -2.67
CA ARG A 83 3.59 -3.64 -3.81
C ARG A 83 4.96 -2.99 -3.98
N GLN A 84 5.04 -1.67 -3.99
CA GLN A 84 6.33 -0.98 -4.13
C GLN A 84 7.33 -1.41 -3.04
N LYS A 85 6.88 -1.47 -1.78
CA LYS A 85 7.72 -1.92 -0.65
C LYS A 85 8.14 -3.39 -0.83
N LEU A 86 7.19 -4.28 -1.11
CA LEU A 86 7.45 -5.72 -1.25
C LEU A 86 8.34 -6.04 -2.46
N ASP A 87 8.17 -5.38 -3.61
CA ASP A 87 9.04 -5.50 -4.78
C ASP A 87 10.48 -5.12 -4.43
N GLY A 88 10.67 -4.08 -3.61
CA GLY A 88 11.97 -3.67 -3.09
C GLY A 88 12.62 -4.74 -2.21
N LEU A 89 11.84 -5.40 -1.36
CA LEU A 89 12.33 -6.38 -0.39
C LEU A 89 12.50 -7.80 -0.96
N ILE A 90 11.67 -8.20 -1.93
CA ILE A 90 11.60 -9.58 -2.42
C ILE A 90 12.30 -9.70 -3.77
N ILE A 91 11.98 -8.82 -4.72
CA ILE A 91 12.46 -8.92 -6.10
C ILE A 91 13.82 -8.26 -6.25
N SER A 92 13.95 -7.05 -5.71
CA SER A 92 15.10 -6.18 -6.00
C SER A 92 16.31 -6.46 -5.10
N ASP A 93 16.11 -6.96 -3.88
CA ASP A 93 17.19 -7.25 -2.95
C ASP A 93 17.14 -8.71 -2.45
N SER A 94 18.02 -9.55 -3.01
CA SER A 94 18.17 -10.94 -2.58
C SER A 94 18.60 -11.10 -1.12
N LYS A 95 19.27 -10.10 -0.53
CA LYS A 95 19.64 -10.11 0.89
C LYS A 95 18.43 -9.82 1.77
N SER A 96 17.54 -8.94 1.33
CA SER A 96 16.27 -8.66 2.02
C SER A 96 15.36 -9.88 2.11
N ARG A 97 15.36 -10.77 1.10
CA ARG A 97 14.62 -12.05 1.17
C ARG A 97 15.01 -12.92 2.36
N LEU A 98 16.27 -12.88 2.79
CA LEU A 98 16.73 -13.62 3.97
C LEU A 98 16.28 -12.97 5.28
N CYS A 99 15.73 -11.76 5.25
CA CYS A 99 15.29 -11.02 6.42
C CYS A 99 13.86 -11.33 6.82
N PHE A 100 13.15 -12.19 6.08
CA PHE A 100 11.83 -12.66 6.49
C PHE A 100 11.93 -13.75 7.55
N ASN A 101 10.99 -13.74 8.50
CA ASN A 101 10.84 -14.74 9.56
C ASN A 101 10.10 -16.00 9.07
N SER A 102 10.27 -16.36 7.80
CA SER A 102 9.67 -17.54 7.16
C SER A 102 10.61 -18.08 6.09
N PRO A 103 10.52 -19.38 5.73
CA PRO A 103 11.28 -19.93 4.62
C PRO A 103 11.06 -19.14 3.32
N GLU A 104 12.13 -18.93 2.54
CA GLU A 104 12.08 -18.12 1.31
C GLU A 104 11.00 -18.61 0.33
N HIS A 105 10.85 -19.92 0.16
CA HIS A 105 9.85 -20.48 -0.74
C HIS A 105 8.40 -20.15 -0.32
N GLU A 106 8.12 -20.03 0.98
CA GLU A 106 6.80 -19.61 1.48
C GLU A 106 6.56 -18.13 1.19
N VAL A 107 7.57 -17.28 1.41
CA VAL A 107 7.51 -15.84 1.10
C VAL A 107 7.24 -15.62 -0.39
N LEU A 108 7.95 -16.33 -1.26
CA LEU A 108 7.76 -16.24 -2.71
C LEU A 108 6.36 -16.72 -3.14
N LYS A 109 5.85 -17.79 -2.51
CA LYS A 109 4.50 -18.30 -2.77
C LYS A 109 3.42 -17.30 -2.37
N GLU A 110 3.51 -16.73 -1.17
CA GLU A 110 2.57 -15.72 -0.68
C GLU A 110 2.64 -14.43 -1.51
N TYR A 111 3.85 -14.02 -1.91
CA TYR A 111 4.01 -12.88 -2.79
C TYR A 111 3.42 -13.11 -4.18
N ALA A 112 3.58 -14.32 -4.75
CA ALA A 112 2.89 -14.68 -5.99
C ALA A 112 1.36 -14.61 -5.84
N GLN A 113 0.84 -15.13 -4.72
CA GLN A 113 -0.59 -15.04 -4.40
C GLN A 113 -1.08 -13.59 -4.27
N PHE A 114 -0.30 -12.72 -3.64
CA PHE A 114 -0.58 -11.28 -3.54
C PHE A 114 -0.72 -10.63 -4.94
N ILE A 115 0.19 -10.96 -5.86
CA ILE A 115 0.15 -10.45 -7.24
C ILE A 115 -1.05 -10.99 -8.02
N GLU A 116 -1.35 -12.29 -7.90
CA GLU A 116 -2.51 -12.88 -8.60
C GLU A 116 -3.83 -12.31 -8.09
N LEU A 117 -4.02 -12.20 -6.78
CA LEU A 117 -5.23 -11.59 -6.22
C LEU A 117 -5.41 -10.13 -6.62
N ALA A 118 -4.31 -9.39 -6.78
CA ALA A 118 -4.37 -8.00 -7.26
C ALA A 118 -4.84 -7.93 -8.72
N LYS A 119 -4.39 -8.87 -9.57
CA LYS A 119 -4.90 -8.98 -10.95
C LYS A 119 -6.38 -9.36 -10.95
N ASP A 120 -6.78 -10.31 -10.11
CA ASP A 120 -8.18 -10.73 -10.00
C ASP A 120 -9.07 -9.58 -9.53
N ALA A 121 -8.66 -8.83 -8.50
CA ALA A 121 -9.36 -7.65 -8.03
C ALA A 121 -9.52 -6.59 -9.13
N ARG A 122 -8.46 -6.35 -9.91
CA ARG A 122 -8.53 -5.41 -11.03
C ARG A 122 -9.43 -5.90 -12.16
N ASN A 123 -9.37 -7.19 -12.50
CA ASN A 123 -10.24 -7.78 -13.51
C ASN A 123 -11.72 -7.68 -13.08
N TYR A 124 -11.99 -7.96 -11.81
CA TYR A 124 -13.32 -7.83 -11.23
C TYR A 124 -13.81 -6.38 -11.30
N GLU A 125 -12.99 -5.40 -10.89
CA GLU A 125 -13.32 -3.98 -11.00
C GLU A 125 -13.69 -3.60 -12.45
N MET A 126 -12.88 -4.04 -13.42
CA MET A 126 -13.08 -3.72 -14.85
C MET A 126 -14.35 -4.33 -15.44
N GLN A 127 -14.77 -5.49 -14.93
CA GLN A 127 -16.00 -6.15 -15.36
C GLN A 127 -17.25 -5.55 -14.73
N ASN A 128 -17.11 -4.89 -13.58
CA ASN A 128 -18.23 -4.37 -12.76
C ASN A 128 -18.23 -2.83 -12.64
N ILE A 129 -17.58 -2.13 -13.58
CA ILE A 129 -17.51 -0.66 -13.56
C ILE A 129 -18.91 -0.07 -13.58
N GLY A 130 -19.24 0.70 -12.54
CA GLY A 130 -20.50 1.44 -12.44
C GLY A 130 -21.72 0.62 -12.03
N ASP A 131 -21.56 -0.69 -11.78
CA ASP A 131 -22.65 -1.55 -11.31
C ASP A 131 -22.55 -1.76 -9.79
N ARG A 132 -21.54 -2.51 -9.32
CA ARG A 132 -21.37 -2.88 -7.90
C ARG A 132 -19.94 -2.59 -7.41
N PRO A 133 -19.57 -1.31 -7.24
CA PRO A 133 -18.23 -0.93 -6.77
C PRO A 133 -17.94 -1.39 -5.33
N GLU A 134 -18.96 -1.62 -4.51
CA GLU A 134 -18.81 -2.16 -3.15
C GLU A 134 -18.21 -3.57 -3.15
N ASP A 135 -18.67 -4.45 -4.04
CA ASP A 135 -18.15 -5.83 -4.13
C ASP A 135 -16.65 -5.84 -4.51
N THR A 136 -16.20 -4.79 -5.20
CA THR A 136 -14.78 -4.62 -5.57
C THR A 136 -13.91 -4.30 -4.34
N ILE A 137 -14.46 -3.62 -3.32
CA ILE A 137 -13.74 -3.30 -2.07
C ILE A 137 -13.25 -4.60 -1.41
N GLU A 138 -14.10 -5.62 -1.31
CA GLU A 138 -13.75 -6.90 -0.67
C GLU A 138 -12.59 -7.62 -1.38
N HIS A 139 -12.47 -7.44 -2.69
CA HIS A 139 -11.38 -8.05 -3.46
C HIS A 139 -10.05 -7.39 -3.11
N TYR A 140 -9.99 -6.05 -3.08
CA TYR A 140 -8.77 -5.35 -2.67
C TYR A 140 -8.48 -5.48 -1.16
N GLU A 141 -9.49 -5.64 -0.31
CA GLU A 141 -9.31 -5.91 1.12
C GLU A 141 -8.50 -7.20 1.33
N LYS A 142 -8.84 -8.28 0.61
CA LYS A 142 -8.08 -9.55 0.62
C LYS A 142 -6.65 -9.38 0.13
N VAL A 143 -6.45 -8.59 -0.93
CA VAL A 143 -5.11 -8.27 -1.47
C VAL A 143 -4.25 -7.58 -0.40
N ASN A 144 -4.81 -6.53 0.22
CA ASN A 144 -4.10 -5.74 1.23
C ASN A 144 -3.79 -6.58 2.47
N GLN A 145 -4.71 -7.44 2.90
CA GLN A 145 -4.50 -8.34 4.03
C GLN A 145 -3.25 -9.20 3.85
N ILE A 146 -3.08 -9.81 2.67
CA ILE A 146 -1.87 -10.62 2.37
C ILE A 146 -0.63 -9.73 2.30
N GLY A 147 -0.73 -8.55 1.67
CA GLY A 147 0.41 -7.63 1.60
C GLY A 147 0.90 -7.19 2.98
N PHE A 148 -0.01 -6.89 3.91
CA PHE A 148 0.32 -6.58 5.30
C PHE A 148 0.92 -7.79 6.03
N GLN A 149 0.36 -8.99 5.85
CA GLN A 149 0.92 -10.22 6.45
C GLN A 149 2.35 -10.47 5.99
N LEU A 150 2.63 -10.31 4.70
CA LEU A 150 3.99 -10.39 4.15
C LEU A 150 4.91 -9.35 4.79
N LEU A 151 4.46 -8.09 4.88
CA LEU A 151 5.27 -7.01 5.46
C LEU A 151 5.57 -7.25 6.95
N GLN A 152 4.61 -7.78 7.72
CA GLN A 152 4.80 -8.13 9.14
C GLN A 152 5.83 -9.24 9.36
N LYS A 153 6.01 -10.13 8.37
CA LYS A 153 7.02 -11.19 8.43
C LYS A 153 8.44 -10.66 8.21
N PHE A 154 8.60 -9.44 7.70
CA PHE A 154 9.91 -8.85 7.43
C PHE A 154 10.55 -8.29 8.70
N ASP A 155 11.73 -8.80 9.05
CA ASP A 155 12.52 -8.33 10.18
C ASP A 155 13.42 -7.14 9.76
N THR A 156 12.95 -5.94 10.07
CA THR A 156 13.68 -4.68 9.82
C THR A 156 14.99 -4.59 10.63
N VAL A 157 15.05 -5.21 11.81
CA VAL A 157 16.26 -5.23 12.65
C VAL A 157 17.31 -6.12 11.98
N LYS A 158 16.93 -7.31 11.50
CA LYS A 158 17.81 -8.21 10.75
C LYS A 158 18.33 -7.55 9.48
N HIS A 159 17.44 -6.86 8.74
CA HIS A 159 17.81 -6.13 7.54
C HIS A 159 18.83 -5.02 7.79
N SER A 160 18.61 -4.19 8.81
CA SER A 160 19.55 -3.11 9.17
C SER A 160 20.93 -3.67 9.53
N ARG A 161 20.99 -4.76 10.31
CA ARG A 161 22.25 -5.41 10.70
C ARG A 161 23.02 -5.96 9.50
N ILE A 162 22.35 -6.65 8.58
CA ILE A 162 22.98 -7.17 7.36
C ILE A 162 23.48 -6.03 6.48
N THR A 163 22.70 -4.96 6.34
CA THR A 163 23.08 -3.78 5.55
C THR A 163 24.31 -3.09 6.17
N SER A 164 24.33 -2.87 7.47
CA SER A 164 25.50 -2.30 8.17
C SER A 164 26.73 -3.19 8.04
N PHE A 165 26.60 -4.49 8.24
CA PHE A 165 27.71 -5.44 8.14
C PHE A 165 28.30 -5.49 6.72
N THR A 166 27.45 -5.56 5.70
CA THR A 166 27.90 -5.57 4.30
C THR A 166 28.57 -4.25 3.90
N ASN A 167 28.09 -3.11 4.40
CA ASN A 167 28.74 -1.82 4.19
C ASN A 167 30.12 -1.75 4.85
N ILE A 168 30.28 -2.28 6.07
CA ILE A 168 31.58 -2.33 6.77
C ILE A 168 32.59 -3.18 5.97
N ILE A 169 32.17 -4.36 5.50
CA ILE A 169 33.03 -5.22 4.68
C ILE A 169 33.45 -4.49 3.40
N ARG A 170 32.51 -3.88 2.68
CA ARG A 170 32.80 -3.19 1.42
C ARG A 170 33.79 -2.04 1.61
N THR A 171 33.63 -1.25 2.66
CA THR A 171 34.57 -0.18 3.01
C THR A 171 35.95 -0.75 3.34
N ARG A 172 36.02 -1.85 4.09
CA ARG A 172 37.29 -2.51 4.42
C ARG A 172 38.00 -3.05 3.17
N GLU A 173 37.27 -3.70 2.26
CA GLU A 173 37.80 -4.20 0.99
C GLU A 173 38.32 -3.07 0.11
N PHE A 174 37.61 -1.94 0.04
CA PHE A 174 38.08 -0.76 -0.67
C PHE A 174 39.42 -0.25 -0.12
N PHE A 175 39.56 -0.13 1.21
CA PHE A 175 40.81 0.30 1.84
C PHE A 175 41.96 -0.67 1.55
N TRP A 176 41.73 -1.98 1.65
CA TRP A 176 42.75 -2.97 1.29
C TRP A 176 43.11 -2.93 -0.19
N GLY A 177 42.15 -2.71 -1.08
CA GLY A 177 42.39 -2.54 -2.51
C GLY A 177 43.27 -1.32 -2.81
N VAL A 178 43.00 -0.18 -2.16
CA VAL A 178 43.82 1.03 -2.28
C VAL A 178 45.23 0.79 -1.74
N ALA A 179 45.35 0.19 -0.55
CA ALA A 179 46.65 -0.10 0.05
C ALA A 179 47.50 -1.05 -0.81
N ALA A 180 46.91 -2.13 -1.33
CA ALA A 180 47.60 -3.05 -2.22
C ALA A 180 48.07 -2.37 -3.52
N SER A 181 47.26 -1.47 -4.08
CA SER A 181 47.60 -0.71 -5.28
C SER A 181 48.77 0.24 -5.05
N LEU A 182 48.82 0.91 -3.88
CA LEU A 182 49.94 1.78 -3.51
C LEU A 182 51.24 1.00 -3.31
N VAL A 183 51.18 -0.18 -2.68
CA VAL A 183 52.35 -1.06 -2.52
C VAL A 183 52.85 -1.52 -3.89
N ALA A 184 51.96 -1.96 -4.78
CA ALA A 184 52.32 -2.38 -6.13
C ALA A 184 52.97 -1.23 -6.94
N ALA A 185 52.40 -0.03 -6.88
CA ALA A 185 52.96 1.15 -7.54
C ALA A 185 54.33 1.53 -6.99
N GLY A 186 54.53 1.44 -5.67
CA GLY A 186 55.82 1.70 -5.02
C GLY A 186 56.89 0.69 -5.42
N ILE A 187 56.53 -0.60 -5.55
CA ILE A 187 57.45 -1.64 -6.03
C ILE A 187 57.85 -1.38 -7.49
N ILE A 188 56.91 -1.00 -8.36
CA ILE A 188 57.18 -0.67 -9.76
C ILE A 188 58.09 0.57 -9.88
N ALA A 189 57.90 1.58 -9.04
CA ALA A 189 58.72 2.79 -9.05
C ALA A 189 60.17 2.58 -8.56
N LEU A 190 60.44 1.45 -7.89
CA LEU A 190 61.77 1.08 -7.36
C LEU A 190 62.53 0.08 -8.27
N LEU A 191 61.89 -0.42 -9.34
CA LEU A 191 62.47 -1.28 -10.37
C LEU A 191 62.92 -0.44 -11.58
#